data_AF-A0A0Q8X3S3-F1
#
_entry.id   AF-A0A0Q8X3S3-F1
#
_cell.length_a   1.000
_cell.length_b   1.000
_cell.length_c   1.000
_cell.angle_alpha   90.00
_cell.angle_beta   90.00
_cell.angle_gamma   90.00
#
_symmetry.space_group_name_H-M   'P 1'
#
loop_
_entity.id
_entity.type
_entity.pdbx_description
1 polymer ?
#
loop_
_entity_poly.entity_id
_entity_poly.type
_entity_poly.pdbx_seq_one_letter_code
_entity_poly.pdbx_strand_id
1 'polypeptide(L)' 'MSEITVGNTYKLKGPKRKPPIEAVVTAVKPHGRGFSVEHLVGKKKLTAGLGKFQGMLVQ' A
#
# COMPACT_ATOMS: atom_id res chain seq x y z
N MET A 1 -1.72 15.28 6.02
CA MET A 1 -0.76 14.29 5.48
C MET A 1 -1.29 12.92 5.88
N SER A 2 -1.68 12.07 4.94
CA SER A 2 -2.16 10.72 5.28
C SER A 2 -0.94 9.85 5.58
N GLU A 3 -0.60 9.77 6.87
CA GLU A 3 0.49 8.95 7.38
C GLU A 3 0.09 7.48 7.24
N ILE A 4 0.87 6.70 6.50
CA ILE A 4 0.61 5.29 6.34
C ILE A 4 1.11 4.57 7.58
N THR A 5 0.19 3.98 8.33
CA THR A 5 0.48 3.31 9.58
C THR A 5 0.71 1.82 9.36
N VAL A 6 1.82 1.31 9.91
CA VAL A 6 2.10 -0.13 9.91
C VAL A 6 1.09 -0.84 10.80
N GLY A 7 0.54 -1.96 10.32
CA GLY A 7 -0.50 -2.75 10.98
C GLY A 7 -1.92 -2.41 10.51
N ASN A 8 -2.11 -1.28 9.81
CA ASN A 8 -3.43 -0.91 9.31
C ASN A 8 -3.74 -1.53 7.94
N THR A 9 -5.03 -1.81 7.74
CA THR A 9 -5.58 -2.27 6.45
C THR A 9 -6.10 -1.09 5.65
N TYR A 10 -5.66 -1.00 4.40
CA TYR A 10 -6.05 0.04 3.45
C TYR A 10 -6.72 -0.57 2.23
N LYS A 11 -7.72 0.11 1.65
CA LYS A 11 -8.32 -0.28 0.38
C LYS A 11 -7.55 0.35 -0.77
N LEU A 12 -6.99 -0.49 -1.64
CA LEU A 12 -6.27 -0.10 -2.85
C LEU A 12 -7.16 -0.26 -4.09
N LYS A 13 -6.96 0.58 -5.10
CA LYS A 13 -7.60 0.44 -6.41
C LYS A 13 -7.23 -0.91 -7.01
N GLY A 14 -8.25 -1.70 -7.33
CA GLY A 14 -8.07 -2.98 -8.00
C GLY A 14 -7.53 -2.81 -9.42
N PRO A 15 -6.96 -3.88 -10.01
CA PRO A 15 -6.68 -3.93 -11.44
C PRO A 15 -7.93 -3.59 -12.25
N LYS A 16 -7.77 -3.01 -13.45
CA LYS A 16 -8.84 -2.52 -14.33
C LYS A 16 -10.13 -3.37 -14.25
N ARG A 17 -11.26 -2.74 -13.88
CA ARG A 17 -12.60 -3.33 -13.70
C ARG A 17 -12.76 -4.34 -12.54
N LYS A 18 -11.77 -4.49 -11.66
CA LYS A 18 -11.89 -5.29 -10.43
C LYS A 18 -12.21 -4.41 -9.23
N PRO A 19 -12.93 -4.95 -8.22
CA PRO A 19 -13.20 -4.22 -6.99
C PRO A 19 -11.90 -3.82 -6.28
N PRO A 20 -11.96 -2.80 -5.40
CA PRO A 20 -10.85 -2.45 -4.53
C PRO A 20 -10.35 -3.67 -3.75
N ILE A 21 -9.04 -3.68 -3.50
CA ILE A 21 -8.36 -4.77 -2.81
C ILE A 21 -7.90 -4.28 -1.44
N GLU A 22 -8.09 -5.10 -0.42
CA GLU A 22 -7.60 -4.81 0.92
C GLU A 22 -6.12 -5.19 1.04
N ALA A 23 -5.33 -4.24 1.54
CA ALA A 23 -3.90 -4.36 1.72
C ALA A 23 -3.51 -3.99 3.16
N VAL A 24 -2.91 -4.93 3.88
CA VAL A 24 -2.40 -4.70 5.24
C VAL A 24 -0.97 -4.21 5.14
N VAL A 25 -0.67 -3.03 5.67
CA VAL A 25 0.70 -2.52 5.66
C VAL A 25 1.51 -3.24 6.73
N THR A 26 2.57 -3.92 6.32
CA THR A 26 3.43 -4.69 7.23
C THR A 26 4.71 -3.95 7.61
N ALA A 27 5.20 -3.07 6.73
CA ALA A 27 6.37 -2.25 7.04
C ALA A 27 6.41 -1.02 6.13
N VAL A 28 7.01 0.06 6.64
CA VAL A 28 7.42 1.21 5.84
C VAL A 28 8.92 1.38 6.05
N LYS A 29 9.69 1.36 4.97
CA LYS A 29 11.15 1.40 5.00
C LYS A 29 11.67 2.49 4.07
N PRO A 30 12.77 3.17 4.42
CA PRO A 30 13.45 4.06 3.49
C PRO A 30 13.97 3.28 2.29
N HIS A 31 13.87 3.86 1.10
CA HIS A 31 14.36 3.28 -0.15
C HIS A 31 14.87 4.38 -1.09
N GLY A 32 16.20 4.47 -1.23
CA GLY A 32 16.85 5.53 -2.00
C GLY A 32 16.55 6.91 -1.40
N ARG A 33 16.02 7.83 -2.21
CA ARG A 33 15.61 9.18 -1.78
C ARG A 33 14.18 9.26 -1.21
N GLY A 34 13.49 8.14 -1.04
CA GLY A 34 12.09 8.12 -0.59
C GLY A 34 11.78 6.96 0.36
N PHE A 35 10.50 6.59 0.43
CA PHE A 35 10.00 5.50 1.27
C PHE A 35 9.31 4.43 0.42
N SER A 36 9.45 3.18 0.84
CA SER A 36 8.75 2.02 0.30
C SER A 36 7.85 1.41 1.37
N VAL A 37 6.68 0.97 0.96
CA VAL A 37 5.64 0.36 1.79
C VAL A 37 5.53 -1.11 1.41
N GLU A 38 5.86 -1.98 2.35
CA GLU A 38 5.55 -3.40 2.28
C GLU A 38 4.12 -3.60 2.76
N HIS A 39 3.32 -4.29 1.95
CA HIS A 39 1.92 -4.58 2.24
C HIS A 39 1.55 -5.99 1.81
N LEU A 40 0.60 -6.58 2.52
CA LEU A 40 0.03 -7.90 2.25
C LEU A 40 -1.33 -7.74 1.59
N VAL A 41 -1.49 -8.37 0.43
CA VAL A 41 -2.76 -8.50 -0.30
C VAL A 41 -3.18 -9.96 -0.28
N GLY A 42 -4.14 -10.30 0.56
CA GLY A 42 -4.51 -11.69 0.83
C GLY A 42 -3.30 -12.48 1.34
N LYS A 43 -2.77 -13.40 0.52
CA LYS A 43 -1.57 -14.22 0.83
C LYS A 43 -0.28 -13.72 0.15
N LYS A 44 -0.34 -12.62 -0.60
CA LYS A 44 0.81 -12.11 -1.36
C LYS A 44 1.41 -10.89 -0.69
N LYS A 45 2.72 -10.95 -0.46
CA LYS A 45 3.51 -9.80 0.00
C LYS A 45 3.97 -8.97 -1.21
N LEU A 46 3.70 -7.68 -1.16
CA LEU A 46 4.00 -6.72 -2.21
C LEU A 46 4.75 -5.53 -1.60
N THR A 47 5.59 -4.90 -2.42
CA THR A 47 6.32 -3.69 -2.04
C THR A 47 6.03 -2.62 -3.07
N ALA A 48 5.62 -1.44 -2.63
CA ALA A 48 5.37 -0.29 -3.49
C ALA A 48 6.01 0.97 -2.90
N GLY A 49 6.50 1.88 -3.75
CA GLY A 49 6.90 3.21 -3.28
C GLY A 49 5.73 3.92 -2.62
N LEU A 50 5.98 4.67 -1.54
CA LEU A 50 4.98 5.38 -0.74
C LEU A 50 4.03 6.22 -1.61
N GLY A 51 4.59 7.01 -2.55
CA GLY A 51 3.77 7.83 -3.45
C GLY A 51 2.87 7.01 -4.37
N LYS A 52 3.34 5.85 -4.85
CA LYS A 52 2.52 4.93 -5.64
C LYS A 52 1.42 4.29 -4.78
N PHE A 53 1.75 3.88 -3.56
CA PHE A 53 0.79 3.31 -2.63
C PHE A 53 -0.32 4.31 -2.29
N GLN A 54 0.04 5.56 -1.96
CA GLN A 54 -0.93 6.63 -1.71
C GLN A 54 -1.82 6.91 -2.93
N GLY A 55 -1.27 6.92 -4.16
CA GLY A 55 -2.06 7.09 -5.37
C GLY A 55 -3.01 5.93 -5.68
N MET A 56 -2.75 4.75 -5.11
CA MET A 56 -3.62 3.58 -5.19
C MET A 56 -4.67 3.55 -4.08
N LEU A 57 -4.57 4.36 -3.02
CA LEU A 57 -5.61 4.41 -1.99
C LEU A 57 -6.95 4.82 -2.60
N VAL A 58 -7.99 4.06 -2.27
CA VAL A 58 -9.37 4.47 -2.51
C VAL A 58 -9.77 5.30 -1.31
N GLN A 59 -9.92 6.61 -1.52
CA GLN A 59 -10.44 7.57 -0.53
C GLN A 59 -11.94 7.33 -0.31
#